data_AF-A0A2Z3GKF6-F1
#
_entry.id   AF-A0A2Z3GKF6-F1
#
_cell.length_a   1.000
_cell.length_b   1.000
_cell.length_c   1.000
_cell.angle_alpha   90.00
_cell.angle_beta   90.00
_cell.angle_gamma   90.00
#
_symmetry.space_group_name_H-M   'P 1'
#
loop_
_entity.id
_entity.type
_entity.pdbx_description
1 polymer ?
#
loop_
_entity_poly.entity_id
_entity_poly.type
_entity_poly.pdbx_seq_one_letter_code
_entity_poly.pdbx_strand_id
1 'polypeptide(L)' 'MRPGHGGTHGFFPDNARIQAGFIGYGPGFAAGKVVPQMALQDVAPITAQLLGLSFNPSQSLLPAQVVQ' A
#
# COMPACT_ATOMS: atom_id res chain seq x y z
N MET A 1 -23.33 1.97 -32.87
CA MET A 1 -22.51 2.12 -31.65
C MET A 1 -21.81 3.47 -31.70
N ARG A 2 -21.89 4.29 -30.64
CA ARG A 2 -21.10 5.53 -30.52
C ARG A 2 -19.72 5.19 -29.94
N PRO A 3 -18.62 5.82 -30.38
CA PRO A 3 -17.31 5.59 -29.78
C PRO A 3 -17.31 5.98 -28.29
N GLY A 4 -16.91 5.06 -27.42
CA GLY A 4 -16.66 5.35 -26.01
C GLY A 4 -15.19 5.72 -25.80
N HIS A 5 -14.92 6.68 -24.91
CA HIS A 5 -13.57 6.96 -24.45
C HIS A 5 -13.37 6.14 -23.16
N GLY A 6 -12.62 5.05 -23.28
CA GLY A 6 -12.34 4.14 -22.15
C GLY A 6 -11.36 4.72 -21.13
N GLY A 7 -11.08 3.95 -20.08
CA GLY A 7 -9.95 4.20 -19.18
C GLY A 7 -8.65 3.61 -19.73
N THR A 8 -7.52 4.15 -19.31
CA THR A 8 -6.18 3.65 -19.64
C THR A 8 -5.34 3.53 -18.37
N HIS A 9 -4.36 2.62 -18.35
CA HIS A 9 -3.52 2.32 -17.17
C HIS A 9 -2.06 2.10 -17.58
N GLY A 10 -1.16 1.96 -16.61
CA GLY A 10 0.27 1.64 -16.83
C GLY A 10 1.20 2.84 -16.94
N PHE A 11 0.70 4.06 -16.73
CA PHE A 11 1.52 5.26 -16.60
C PHE A 11 2.25 5.29 -15.25
N PHE A 12 3.28 6.14 -15.16
CA PHE A 12 4.04 6.35 -13.93
C PHE A 12 3.12 6.84 -12.79
N PRO A 13 3.20 6.29 -11.56
CA PRO A 13 2.21 6.50 -10.51
C PRO A 13 2.46 7.78 -9.68
N ASP A 14 2.58 8.93 -10.33
CA ASP A 14 2.92 10.22 -9.69
C ASP A 14 1.73 11.15 -9.45
N ASN A 15 0.50 10.71 -9.72
CA ASN A 15 -0.69 11.53 -9.57
C ASN A 15 -1.90 10.75 -9.04
N ALA A 16 -2.85 11.49 -8.46
CA ALA A 16 -4.02 10.95 -7.77
C ALA A 16 -4.95 10.10 -8.65
N ARG A 17 -4.86 10.19 -9.99
CA ARG A 17 -5.68 9.35 -10.89
C ARG A 17 -5.14 7.93 -11.05
N ILE A 18 -3.90 7.69 -10.64
CA ILE A 18 -3.21 6.38 -10.76
C ILE A 18 -3.01 5.74 -9.37
N GLN A 19 -3.04 6.53 -8.30
CA GLN A 19 -2.89 6.04 -6.94
C GLN A 19 -4.02 5.08 -6.55
N ALA A 20 -3.65 4.01 -5.85
CA ALA A 20 -4.59 3.05 -5.26
C ALA A 20 -4.78 3.33 -3.76
N GLY A 21 -5.95 3.01 -3.24
CA GLY A 21 -6.23 3.03 -1.81
C GLY A 21 -5.74 1.75 -1.10
N PHE A 22 -5.35 1.89 0.15
CA PHE A 22 -5.01 0.76 1.03
C PHE A 22 -5.71 0.93 2.38
N ILE A 23 -6.31 -0.15 2.89
CA ILE A 23 -6.95 -0.20 4.21
C ILE A 23 -6.45 -1.46 4.92
N GLY A 24 -5.81 -1.27 6.07
CA GLY A 24 -5.42 -2.35 6.99
C GLY A 24 -6.26 -2.29 8.26
N TYR A 25 -6.80 -3.42 8.70
CA TYR A 25 -7.59 -3.52 9.93
C TYR A 25 -7.46 -4.92 10.53
N GLY A 26 -7.38 -4.98 11.85
CA GLY A 26 -7.33 -6.22 12.62
C GLY A 26 -6.24 -6.20 13.70
N PRO A 27 -6.09 -7.31 14.44
CA PRO A 27 -5.01 -7.48 15.38
C PRO A 27 -3.65 -7.25 14.71
N GLY A 28 -2.77 -6.54 15.38
CA GLY A 28 -1.47 -6.15 14.85
C GLY A 28 -1.46 -4.85 14.05
N PHE A 29 -2.59 -4.27 13.62
CA PHE A 29 -2.59 -2.90 13.06
C PHE A 29 -2.82 -1.84 14.15
N ALA A 30 -2.12 -0.70 14.04
CA ALA A 30 -2.37 0.46 14.87
C ALA A 30 -3.74 1.09 14.57
N ALA A 31 -4.63 1.15 15.58
CA ALA A 31 -5.96 1.71 15.42
C ALA A 31 -5.91 3.22 15.10
N GLY A 32 -6.74 3.65 14.14
CA GLY A 32 -6.89 5.08 13.77
C GLY A 32 -5.69 5.71 13.07
N LYS A 33 -4.66 4.92 12.72
CA LYS A 33 -3.48 5.44 12.02
C LYS A 33 -3.83 5.77 10.57
N VAL A 34 -3.47 6.98 10.15
CA VAL A 34 -3.58 7.44 8.76
C VAL A 34 -2.18 7.60 8.17
N VAL A 35 -1.96 7.01 7.00
CA VAL A 35 -0.74 7.18 6.20
C VAL A 35 -1.12 7.92 4.92
N PRO A 36 -0.66 9.18 4.71
CA PRO A 36 -1.07 9.99 3.56
C PRO A 36 -0.69 9.37 2.21
N GLN A 37 0.46 8.73 2.13
CA GLN A 37 0.95 8.04 0.94
C GLN A 37 1.88 6.90 1.34
N MET A 38 1.79 5.79 0.62
CA MET A 38 2.67 4.63 0.76
C MET A 38 3.07 4.12 -0.62
N ALA A 39 4.22 3.46 -0.71
CA ALA A 39 4.61 2.74 -1.91
C ALA A 39 3.95 1.36 -1.92
N LEU A 40 3.65 0.83 -3.11
CA LEU A 40 3.10 -0.53 -3.25
C LEU A 40 4.05 -1.58 -2.63
N GLN A 41 5.35 -1.33 -2.70
CA GLN A 41 6.41 -2.18 -2.16
C GLN A 41 6.36 -2.29 -0.63
N ASP A 42 5.66 -1.40 0.06
CA ASP A 42 5.52 -1.43 1.52
C ASP A 42 4.54 -2.53 1.98
N VAL A 43 3.66 -3.02 1.10
CA VAL A 43 2.66 -4.05 1.43
C VAL A 43 3.32 -5.37 1.82
N ALA A 44 4.38 -5.78 1.12
CA ALA A 44 5.09 -7.02 1.38
C ALA A 44 5.71 -7.08 2.80
N PRO A 45 6.53 -6.10 3.23
CA PRO A 45 7.10 -6.12 4.58
C PRO A 45 6.05 -5.93 5.68
N ILE A 46 4.96 -5.18 5.45
CA ILE A 46 3.82 -5.12 6.39
C ILE A 46 3.21 -6.51 6.58
N THR A 47 2.97 -7.22 5.48
CA THR A 47 2.39 -8.57 5.49
C THR A 47 3.33 -9.55 6.20
N ALA A 48 4.64 -9.47 5.95
CA ALA A 48 5.63 -10.30 6.61
C ALA A 48 5.65 -10.08 8.13
N GLN A 49 5.59 -8.83 8.59
CA GLN A 49 5.55 -8.52 10.02
C GLN A 49 4.29 -9.08 10.69
N LEU A 50 3.12 -8.91 10.07
CA LEU A 50 1.85 -9.45 10.60
C LEU A 50 1.84 -10.98 10.67
N LEU A 51 2.56 -11.65 9.77
CA LEU A 51 2.68 -13.11 9.73
C LEU A 51 3.87 -13.66 10.53
N GLY A 52 4.70 -12.80 11.13
CA GLY A 52 5.91 -13.22 11.84
C GLY A 52 6.98 -13.85 10.94
N LEU A 53 7.04 -13.46 9.66
CA LEU A 53 7.99 -13.99 8.69
C LEU A 53 9.27 -13.15 8.64
N SER A 54 10.41 -13.80 8.49
CA SER A 54 11.66 -13.13 8.15
C SER A 54 11.54 -12.51 6.75
N PHE A 55 11.72 -11.20 6.68
CA PHE A 55 11.75 -10.45 5.42
C PHE A 55 12.90 -9.44 5.50
N ASN A 56 13.64 -9.30 4.40
CA ASN A 56 14.68 -8.28 4.29
C ASN A 56 14.12 -7.11 3.48
N PRO A 57 13.53 -6.08 4.14
CA PRO A 57 13.05 -4.92 3.43
C PRO A 57 14.25 -4.13 2.95
N SER A 58 14.49 -4.13 1.65
CA SER A 58 15.58 -3.33 1.09
C SER A 58 15.35 -1.82 1.28
N GLN A 59 14.10 -1.36 1.49
CA GLN A 59 13.76 0.08 1.46
C GLN A 59 12.56 0.55 2.32
N SER A 60 11.82 -0.32 3.02
CA SER A 60 10.57 0.07 3.69
C SER A 60 10.71 0.22 5.21
N LEU A 61 10.34 1.39 5.75
CA LEU A 61 10.25 1.67 7.19
C LEU A 61 8.80 1.72 7.71
N LEU A 62 7.80 1.60 6.82
CA LEU A 62 6.39 1.72 7.19
C LEU A 62 5.86 0.61 8.12
N PRO A 63 6.27 -0.66 8.04
CA PRO A 63 5.76 -1.71 8.92
C PRO A 63 5.84 -1.33 10.40
N ALA A 64 6.99 -0.80 10.85
CA ALA A 64 7.21 -0.36 12.23
C ALA A 64 6.31 0.83 12.68
N GLN A 65 5.65 1.53 11.73
CA GLN A 65 4.79 2.67 12.03
C GLN A 65 3.30 2.31 12.07
N VAL A 66 2.93 1.18 11.48
CA VAL A 66 1.52 0.79 11.27
C VAL A 66 1.17 -0.57 11.86
N VAL A 67 2.17 -1.42 12.14
CA VAL A 67 2.02 -2.73 12.78
C VAL A 67 2.54 -2.66 14.23
N GLN A 68 1.78 -3.22 15.18
CA GLN A 68 2.03 -3.28 16.62
C GLN A 68 2.34 -4.69 17.10
#